data_AF-A0AAD5H7D0-F1
#
_entry.id   AF-A0AAD5H7D0-F1
#
_cell.length_a   1.000
_cell.length_b   1.000
_cell.length_c   1.000
_cell.angle_alpha   90.00
_cell.angle_beta   90.00
_cell.angle_gamma   90.00
#
_symmetry.space_group_name_H-M   'P 1'
#
loop_
_entity.id
_entity.type
_entity.pdbx_description
1 polymer ?
#
loop_
_entity_poly.entity_id
_entity_poly.type
_entity_poly.pdbx_seq_one_letter_code
_entity_poly.pdbx_strand_id
1 'polypeptide(L)'
;MRRAVARTLCRLARTSEGLASQAARPGAIGLLGAVEGATKAEYSNAVFYPEPEVEVGEAAPSFSLPAIVNGEVKQVSLDDYKGKYVVLFWYPKDFTFVCPTEIIAFSDRAKEFEALNCQLLAASTDTPEVHLAWIKTARKRGGLGFMQIPILADVTKAVAARYGVLKRDAGIALRGLYIINPEGVLEHITVNNFPVGRNVDEALRTLQAIQYVAEHGEVCPAGWKPGDKTMVADPEKSLDYFSTVGGDEEEEKEGGKLLKIRTKKDLDALVQSGKKAVIKFWAPWCNKCRMIAPHVDELADKHKGITVASFDTTADELETLTAELGVKGLPQFRFYKDGKEVQDKIMGYKLAPLSEAFAKLDKL
;
A
#
# COMPACT_ATOMS: atom_id res chain seq x y z
N MET A 1 14.24 53.26 42.22
CA MET A 1 14.86 54.52 41.70
C MET A 1 14.78 54.54 40.18
N ARG A 2 14.68 55.73 39.56
CA ARG A 2 15.15 56.12 38.19
C ARG A 2 14.64 55.27 36.99
N ARG A 3 13.77 55.81 36.11
CA ARG A 3 14.06 56.60 34.87
C ARG A 3 14.76 55.76 33.79
N ALA A 4 14.26 55.52 32.56
CA ALA A 4 13.28 56.19 31.66
C ALA A 4 13.78 57.44 30.90
N VAL A 5 14.15 57.23 29.61
CA VAL A 5 14.54 58.20 28.54
C VAL A 5 14.38 57.48 27.17
N ALA A 6 13.95 58.03 26.02
CA ALA A 6 13.00 59.11 25.71
C ALA A 6 12.56 59.10 24.21
N ARG A 7 11.26 59.40 23.96
CA ARG A 7 10.62 60.30 22.95
C ARG A 7 11.25 60.53 21.54
N THR A 8 10.42 60.73 20.50
CA THR A 8 10.04 62.04 19.84
C THR A 8 9.41 61.74 18.44
N LEU A 9 8.40 62.35 17.78
CA LEU A 9 7.37 63.43 17.98
C LEU A 9 5.93 62.77 18.07
N CYS A 10 4.70 63.23 17.70
CA CYS A 10 4.03 64.29 16.88
C CYS A 10 4.06 64.14 15.33
N ARG A 11 3.07 64.61 14.51
CA ARG A 11 1.97 65.62 14.70
C ARG A 11 0.62 65.24 13.97
N LEU A 12 -0.44 66.06 14.05
CA LEU A 12 -1.85 65.74 13.67
C LEU A 12 -2.41 66.40 12.38
N ALA A 13 -3.40 65.72 11.75
CA ALA A 13 -4.66 66.23 11.13
C ALA A 13 -5.61 64.99 10.95
N ARG A 14 -6.95 64.95 11.15
CA ARG A 14 -8.13 65.78 10.77
C ARG A 14 -8.36 65.86 9.25
N THR A 15 -9.57 65.66 8.69
CA THR A 15 -10.96 65.40 9.22
C THR A 15 -11.52 64.07 8.64
N SER A 16 -12.80 63.74 8.36
CA SER A 16 -14.17 64.32 8.50
C SER A 16 -15.27 63.22 8.29
N GLU A 17 -16.56 63.59 8.43
CA GLU A 17 -17.80 62.90 7.93
C GLU A 17 -18.31 61.61 8.64
N GLY A 18 -19.62 61.33 8.71
CA GLY A 18 -20.77 62.21 8.39
C GLY A 18 -22.11 61.50 8.09
N LEU A 19 -22.94 61.27 9.13
CA LEU A 19 -24.38 60.91 9.13
C LEU A 19 -25.02 60.09 7.98
N ALA A 20 -25.72 59.01 8.35
CA ALA A 20 -26.98 58.62 7.70
C ALA A 20 -27.93 57.93 8.70
N SER A 21 -29.17 58.43 8.83
CA SER A 21 -30.24 57.82 9.63
C SER A 21 -31.59 58.45 9.26
N GLN A 22 -32.51 57.68 8.68
CA GLN A 22 -33.96 57.92 8.77
C GLN A 22 -34.76 56.68 8.33
N ALA A 23 -36.07 56.69 8.62
CA ALA A 23 -36.94 55.51 8.51
C ALA A 23 -38.03 55.68 7.44
N ALA A 24 -38.58 54.55 6.98
CA ALA A 24 -39.85 54.47 6.25
C ALA A 24 -40.81 53.51 6.99
N ARG A 25 -42.12 53.74 6.83
CA ARG A 25 -43.20 52.95 7.48
C ARG A 25 -44.24 52.47 6.43
N PRO A 26 -45.07 51.47 6.75
CA PRO A 26 -45.78 50.66 5.74
C PRO A 26 -47.16 51.22 5.34
N GLY A 27 -47.69 50.74 4.19
CA GLY A 27 -49.09 50.91 3.81
C GLY A 27 -49.45 50.40 2.41
N ALA A 28 -50.77 50.29 2.17
CA ALA A 28 -51.46 50.03 0.89
C ALA A 28 -51.41 48.61 0.29
N ILE A 29 -52.56 47.94 0.36
CA ILE A 29 -52.93 46.68 -0.30
C ILE A 29 -53.08 46.89 -1.81
N GLY A 30 -52.58 45.94 -2.62
CA GLY A 30 -53.01 45.72 -4.01
C GLY A 30 -53.72 44.36 -4.11
N LEU A 31 -54.88 44.30 -4.77
CA LEU A 31 -55.74 43.12 -4.82
C LEU A 31 -55.97 42.66 -6.27
N LEU A 32 -56.14 41.35 -6.47
CA LEU A 32 -56.47 40.67 -7.74
C LEU A 32 -55.44 40.73 -8.87
N GLY A 33 -54.53 39.76 -8.87
CA GLY A 33 -54.04 39.09 -10.09
C GLY A 33 -54.56 37.65 -10.09
N ALA A 34 -54.96 37.11 -11.25
CA ALA A 34 -55.64 35.82 -11.32
C ALA A 34 -54.72 34.62 -10.99
N VAL A 35 -55.30 33.60 -10.35
CA VAL A 35 -54.61 32.33 -10.06
C VAL A 35 -54.82 31.37 -11.22
N GLU A 36 -53.83 31.25 -12.11
CA GLU A 36 -53.77 30.17 -13.10
C GLU A 36 -52.31 29.79 -13.34
N GLY A 37 -52.00 28.49 -13.24
CA GLY A 37 -50.62 28.00 -13.18
C GLY A 37 -50.18 27.54 -11.79
N ALA A 38 -50.95 26.65 -11.16
CA ALA A 38 -50.45 25.86 -10.04
C ALA A 38 -49.36 24.90 -10.56
N THR A 39 -48.09 25.33 -10.50
CA THR A 39 -46.95 24.47 -10.78
C THR A 39 -47.00 23.27 -9.85
N LYS A 40 -46.81 22.06 -10.40
CA LYS A 40 -46.61 20.88 -9.55
C LYS A 40 -45.38 21.15 -8.69
N ALA A 41 -45.54 21.06 -7.37
CA ALA A 41 -44.38 20.92 -6.50
C ALA A 41 -43.65 19.64 -6.92
N GLU A 42 -42.42 19.77 -7.40
CA GLU A 42 -41.57 18.62 -7.66
C GLU A 42 -41.15 18.03 -6.32
N TYR A 43 -41.83 16.94 -5.91
CA TYR A 43 -41.47 16.17 -4.74
C TYR A 43 -40.09 15.54 -4.96
N SER A 44 -39.06 16.19 -4.44
CA SER A 44 -37.69 15.67 -4.49
C SER A 44 -37.56 14.48 -3.53
N ASN A 45 -37.57 13.27 -4.09
CA ASN A 45 -37.28 12.02 -3.37
C ASN A 45 -35.77 11.90 -3.01
N ALA A 46 -35.11 13.03 -2.74
CA ALA A 46 -33.69 13.12 -2.45
C ALA A 46 -33.44 12.80 -0.97
N VAL A 47 -32.96 11.60 -0.69
CA VAL A 47 -32.51 11.23 0.66
C VAL A 47 -31.11 11.78 0.87
N PHE A 48 -31.00 12.79 1.73
CA PHE A 48 -29.72 13.37 2.13
C PHE A 48 -29.08 12.53 3.23
N TYR A 49 -27.83 12.14 3.02
CA TYR A 49 -26.97 11.49 3.99
C TYR A 49 -25.78 12.40 4.30
N PRO A 50 -25.17 12.34 5.49
CA PRO A 50 -23.92 13.05 5.77
C PRO A 50 -22.81 12.59 4.81
N GLU A 51 -21.85 13.47 4.56
CA GLU A 51 -20.63 13.12 3.83
C GLU A 51 -19.71 12.24 4.69
N PRO A 52 -18.74 11.53 4.09
CA PRO A 52 -17.76 10.74 4.84
C PRO A 52 -16.91 11.63 5.75
N GLU A 53 -16.67 11.17 6.97
CA GLU A 53 -15.85 11.82 8.01
C GLU A 53 -14.62 10.96 8.39
N VAL A 54 -14.35 9.90 7.62
CA VAL A 54 -13.44 8.82 8.03
C VAL A 54 -12.07 8.91 7.34
N GLU A 55 -11.01 9.02 8.14
CA GLU A 55 -9.62 9.14 7.68
C GLU A 55 -8.68 8.38 8.65
N VAL A 56 -7.59 7.81 8.13
CA VAL A 56 -6.62 7.04 8.93
C VAL A 56 -5.65 8.00 9.63
N GLY A 57 -5.42 7.78 10.92
CA GLY A 57 -4.69 8.69 11.81
C GLY A 57 -5.58 9.72 12.51
N GLU A 58 -6.86 9.80 12.15
CA GLU A 58 -7.84 10.71 12.75
C GLU A 58 -8.86 9.98 13.65
N ALA A 59 -9.60 10.74 14.46
CA ALA A 59 -10.62 10.18 15.35
C ALA A 59 -11.75 9.49 14.57
N ALA A 60 -12.04 8.23 14.90
CA ALA A 60 -13.05 7.45 14.20
C ALA A 60 -14.46 8.05 14.41
N PRO A 61 -15.34 8.12 13.38
CA PRO A 61 -16.65 8.74 13.50
C PRO A 61 -17.49 8.10 14.61
N SER A 62 -17.82 8.88 15.64
CA SER A 62 -18.56 8.41 16.82
C SER A 62 -19.96 7.91 16.47
N PHE A 63 -20.42 6.84 17.11
CA PHE A 63 -21.76 6.30 16.92
C PHE A 63 -22.39 5.85 18.24
N SER A 64 -23.73 5.80 18.24
CA SER A 64 -24.53 5.06 19.20
C SER A 64 -25.69 4.44 18.43
N LEU A 65 -25.74 3.11 18.35
CA LEU A 65 -26.70 2.35 17.55
C LEU A 65 -27.37 1.26 18.39
N PRO A 66 -28.62 0.89 18.07
CA PRO A 66 -29.21 -0.33 18.60
C PRO A 66 -28.49 -1.54 17.99
N ALA A 67 -28.19 -2.53 18.83
CA ALA A 67 -27.49 -3.75 18.46
C ALA A 67 -28.19 -4.99 19.05
N ILE A 68 -28.02 -6.15 18.42
CA ILE A 68 -28.30 -7.42 19.09
C ILE A 68 -27.05 -7.87 19.83
N VAL A 69 -27.18 -8.02 21.15
CA VAL A 69 -26.14 -8.48 22.08
C VAL A 69 -26.71 -9.61 22.91
N ASN A 70 -26.13 -10.82 22.82
CA ASN A 70 -26.62 -12.03 23.49
C ASN A 70 -28.11 -12.37 23.22
N GLY A 71 -28.66 -11.93 22.09
CA GLY A 71 -30.05 -12.14 21.70
C GLY A 71 -31.05 -11.07 22.18
N GLU A 72 -30.57 -10.03 22.87
CA GLU A 72 -31.36 -8.89 23.34
C GLU A 72 -31.01 -7.63 22.52
N VAL A 73 -31.97 -6.72 22.33
CA VAL A 73 -31.69 -5.38 21.78
C VAL A 73 -31.06 -4.52 22.87
N LYS A 74 -29.86 -3.97 22.62
CA LYS A 74 -29.16 -3.04 23.51
C LYS A 74 -28.60 -1.88 22.72
N GLN A 75 -28.54 -0.70 23.33
CA GLN A 75 -27.79 0.41 22.75
C GLN A 75 -26.29 0.15 22.94
N VAL A 76 -25.51 0.36 21.88
CA VAL A 76 -24.05 0.21 21.88
C VAL A 76 -23.43 1.45 21.24
N SER A 77 -22.42 2.03 21.88
CA SER A 77 -21.66 3.18 21.37
C SER A 77 -20.19 2.83 21.13
N LEU A 78 -19.49 3.66 20.36
CA LEU A 78 -18.03 3.54 20.24
C LEU A 78 -17.31 3.87 21.56
N ASP A 79 -17.89 4.81 22.33
CA ASP A 79 -17.39 5.26 23.63
C ASP A 79 -17.38 4.15 24.69
N ASP A 80 -18.24 3.13 24.54
CA ASP A 80 -18.33 1.96 25.42
C ASP A 80 -17.03 1.11 25.43
N TYR A 81 -16.16 1.31 24.43
CA TYR A 81 -14.96 0.51 24.20
C TYR A 81 -13.64 1.28 24.35
N LYS A 82 -13.66 2.50 24.90
CA LYS A 82 -12.44 3.25 25.23
C LYS A 82 -11.52 2.43 26.14
N GLY A 83 -10.22 2.42 25.83
CA GLY A 83 -9.25 1.50 26.45
C GLY A 83 -9.18 0.10 25.81
N LYS A 84 -9.85 -0.12 24.67
CA LYS A 84 -9.78 -1.35 23.86
C LYS A 84 -9.64 -1.04 22.37
N TYR A 85 -9.02 -1.94 21.64
CA TYR A 85 -9.11 -1.91 20.18
C TYR A 85 -10.53 -2.29 19.73
N VAL A 86 -11.00 -1.75 18.61
CA VAL A 86 -12.30 -2.10 18.02
C VAL A 86 -12.13 -2.45 16.55
N VAL A 87 -12.50 -3.66 16.16
CA VAL A 87 -12.67 -4.04 14.75
C VAL A 87 -14.16 -3.90 14.40
N LEU A 88 -14.53 -2.77 13.81
CA LEU A 88 -15.86 -2.53 13.27
C LEU A 88 -15.89 -3.00 11.82
N PHE A 89 -16.78 -3.94 11.48
CA PHE A 89 -16.92 -4.45 10.12
C PHE A 89 -18.36 -4.39 9.61
N TRP A 90 -18.54 -3.68 8.50
CA TRP A 90 -19.80 -3.51 7.80
C TRP A 90 -20.06 -4.67 6.86
N TYR A 91 -21.33 -5.03 6.66
CA TYR A 91 -21.76 -5.95 5.62
C TYR A 91 -23.03 -5.44 4.92
N PRO A 92 -23.26 -5.81 3.64
CA PRO A 92 -24.34 -5.21 2.86
C PRO A 92 -25.77 -5.46 3.36
N LYS A 93 -26.11 -6.71 3.71
CA LYS A 93 -27.48 -7.08 4.08
C LYS A 93 -27.60 -8.45 4.75
N ASP A 94 -28.54 -8.56 5.68
CA ASP A 94 -28.99 -9.83 6.27
C ASP A 94 -29.59 -10.78 5.22
N PHE A 95 -29.64 -12.09 5.53
CA PHE A 95 -30.19 -13.16 4.69
C PHE A 95 -29.62 -13.24 3.25
N THR A 96 -28.37 -12.79 3.03
CA THR A 96 -27.65 -12.91 1.75
C THR A 96 -26.49 -13.93 1.82
N PHE A 97 -25.75 -14.10 0.72
CA PHE A 97 -24.85 -15.26 0.52
C PHE A 97 -23.49 -15.17 1.23
N VAL A 98 -22.75 -14.07 1.05
CA VAL A 98 -21.36 -13.92 1.57
C VAL A 98 -21.34 -13.37 3.00
N CYS A 99 -22.29 -12.49 3.35
CA CYS A 99 -22.40 -11.88 4.67
C CYS A 99 -22.39 -12.87 5.85
N PRO A 100 -23.16 -13.98 5.85
CA PRO A 100 -23.14 -14.91 6.98
C PRO A 100 -21.79 -15.60 7.12
N THR A 101 -21.06 -15.86 6.02
CA THR A 101 -19.74 -16.50 6.10
C THR A 101 -18.70 -15.60 6.79
N GLU A 102 -18.74 -14.29 6.53
CA GLU A 102 -17.86 -13.33 7.21
C GLU A 102 -18.23 -13.19 8.69
N ILE A 103 -19.52 -12.96 9.00
CA ILE A 103 -19.99 -12.74 10.37
C ILE A 103 -19.75 -13.98 11.23
N ILE A 104 -19.99 -15.18 10.70
CA ILE A 104 -19.68 -16.44 11.39
C ILE A 104 -18.17 -16.60 11.62
N ALA A 105 -17.32 -16.33 10.63
CA ALA A 105 -15.88 -16.51 10.77
C ALA A 105 -15.27 -15.55 11.81
N PHE A 106 -15.73 -14.30 11.88
CA PHE A 106 -15.37 -13.37 12.96
C PHE A 106 -15.94 -13.82 14.32
N SER A 107 -17.21 -14.22 14.35
CA SER A 107 -17.91 -14.59 15.59
C SER A 107 -17.36 -15.86 16.24
N ASP A 108 -17.00 -16.88 15.46
CA ASP A 108 -16.40 -18.12 15.97
C ASP A 108 -14.97 -17.88 16.50
N ARG A 109 -14.24 -16.90 15.94
CA ARG A 109 -12.88 -16.51 16.33
C ARG A 109 -12.81 -15.35 17.32
N ALA A 110 -13.94 -14.87 17.86
CA ALA A 110 -13.99 -13.69 18.72
C ALA A 110 -12.98 -13.70 19.88
N LYS A 111 -12.73 -14.88 20.46
CA LYS A 111 -11.77 -15.08 21.56
C LYS A 111 -10.31 -14.76 21.22
N GLU A 112 -9.92 -14.87 19.95
CA GLU A 112 -8.57 -14.46 19.48
C GLU A 112 -8.42 -12.93 19.54
N PHE A 113 -9.50 -12.19 19.25
CA PHE A 113 -9.53 -10.73 19.35
C PHE A 113 -9.70 -10.27 20.81
N GLU A 114 -10.54 -10.95 21.61
CA GLU A 114 -10.68 -10.69 23.05
C GLU A 114 -9.35 -10.83 23.79
N ALA A 115 -8.54 -11.85 23.44
CA ALA A 115 -7.21 -12.07 24.00
C ALA A 115 -6.20 -10.96 23.66
N LEU A 116 -6.45 -10.21 22.58
CA LEU A 116 -5.69 -9.02 22.16
C LEU A 116 -6.34 -7.71 22.66
N ASN A 117 -7.18 -7.76 23.70
CA ASN A 117 -7.96 -6.62 24.20
C ASN A 117 -8.74 -5.89 23.09
N CYS A 118 -9.32 -6.64 22.15
CA CYS A 118 -10.07 -6.11 21.02
C CYS A 118 -11.53 -6.57 21.01
N GLN A 119 -12.45 -5.62 20.78
CA GLN A 119 -13.86 -5.89 20.52
C GLN A 119 -14.12 -6.04 19.01
N LEU A 120 -14.78 -7.12 18.61
CA LEU A 120 -15.39 -7.24 17.28
C LEU A 120 -16.80 -6.64 17.29
N LEU A 121 -17.15 -5.84 16.28
CA LEU A 121 -18.50 -5.30 16.05
C LEU A 121 -18.91 -5.52 14.59
N ALA A 122 -20.01 -6.24 14.34
CA ALA A 122 -20.61 -6.31 13.00
C ALA A 122 -21.63 -5.17 12.81
N ALA A 123 -21.80 -4.65 11.59
CA ALA A 123 -22.78 -3.61 11.31
C ALA A 123 -23.43 -3.75 9.91
N SER A 124 -24.72 -3.41 9.80
CA SER A 124 -25.36 -3.20 8.49
C SER A 124 -26.51 -2.19 8.59
N THR A 125 -27.27 -2.06 7.51
CA THR A 125 -28.35 -1.07 7.35
C THR A 125 -29.76 -1.66 7.52
N ASP A 126 -29.87 -2.92 7.94
CA ASP A 126 -31.14 -3.58 8.33
C ASP A 126 -31.52 -3.20 9.79
N THR A 127 -32.55 -3.84 10.37
CA THR A 127 -33.07 -3.49 11.72
C THR A 127 -32.73 -4.57 12.77
N PRO A 128 -32.75 -4.26 14.08
CA PRO A 128 -32.44 -5.22 15.14
C PRO A 128 -33.34 -6.47 15.10
N GLU A 129 -34.60 -6.32 14.69
CA GLU A 129 -35.56 -7.44 14.56
C GLU A 129 -35.14 -8.41 13.46
N VAL A 130 -34.57 -7.89 12.35
CA VAL A 130 -34.04 -8.71 11.25
C VAL A 130 -32.79 -9.47 11.72
N HIS A 131 -31.87 -8.79 12.40
CA HIS A 131 -30.68 -9.44 13.01
C HIS A 131 -31.07 -10.54 13.98
N LEU A 132 -32.06 -10.28 14.84
CA LEU A 132 -32.56 -11.27 15.81
C LEU A 132 -33.22 -12.46 15.12
N ALA A 133 -33.95 -12.26 14.02
CA ALA A 133 -34.49 -13.34 13.20
C ALA A 133 -33.38 -14.15 12.48
N TRP A 134 -32.30 -13.49 12.06
CA TRP A 134 -31.19 -14.12 11.35
C TRP A 134 -30.28 -14.92 12.30
N ILE A 135 -30.05 -14.42 13.52
CA ILE A 135 -29.43 -15.14 14.65
C ILE A 135 -30.27 -16.37 15.05
N LYS A 136 -31.60 -16.24 15.12
CA LYS A 136 -32.51 -17.38 15.38
C LYS A 136 -32.58 -18.39 14.22
N THR A 137 -32.08 -18.04 13.03
CA THR A 137 -32.03 -18.95 11.89
C THR A 137 -30.75 -19.81 11.95
N ALA A 138 -30.89 -21.13 11.76
CA ALA A 138 -29.75 -22.05 11.83
C ALA A 138 -28.77 -21.87 10.66
N ARG A 139 -27.47 -22.05 10.91
CA ARG A 139 -26.39 -21.94 9.90
C ARG A 139 -26.63 -22.80 8.65
N LYS A 140 -27.15 -24.03 8.82
CA LYS A 140 -27.52 -24.93 7.71
C LYS A 140 -28.66 -24.41 6.80
N ARG A 141 -29.31 -23.29 7.16
CA ARG A 141 -30.35 -22.59 6.38
C ARG A 141 -29.93 -21.17 5.97
N GLY A 142 -28.63 -20.85 6.03
CA GLY A 142 -28.12 -19.50 5.72
C GLY A 142 -28.35 -18.46 6.83
N GLY A 143 -28.66 -18.90 8.05
CA GLY A 143 -28.69 -18.05 9.24
C GLY A 143 -27.34 -17.96 9.96
N LEU A 144 -27.28 -17.20 11.04
CA LEU A 144 -26.05 -17.03 11.83
C LEU A 144 -25.94 -18.04 12.99
N GLY A 145 -27.05 -18.43 13.60
CA GLY A 145 -27.05 -19.11 14.90
C GLY A 145 -26.57 -18.19 16.03
N PHE A 146 -26.15 -18.77 17.16
CA PHE A 146 -25.57 -18.01 18.27
C PHE A 146 -24.32 -17.25 17.83
N MET A 147 -24.19 -16.00 18.29
CA MET A 147 -23.09 -15.09 17.98
C MET A 147 -22.40 -14.63 19.28
N GLN A 148 -21.07 -14.58 19.26
CA GLN A 148 -20.26 -14.02 20.36
C GLN A 148 -20.06 -12.49 20.24
N ILE A 149 -20.48 -11.90 19.11
CA ILE A 149 -20.23 -10.48 18.75
C ILE A 149 -21.54 -9.69 18.63
N PRO A 150 -21.57 -8.39 19.01
CA PRO A 150 -22.67 -7.49 18.70
C PRO A 150 -22.90 -7.32 17.20
N ILE A 151 -24.17 -7.18 16.81
CA ILE A 151 -24.58 -6.79 15.45
C ILE A 151 -25.38 -5.49 15.51
N LEU A 152 -24.79 -4.40 15.01
CA LEU A 152 -25.29 -3.02 14.99
C LEU A 152 -26.22 -2.77 13.80
N ALA A 153 -27.37 -2.13 14.06
CA ALA A 153 -28.39 -1.81 13.08
C ALA A 153 -28.44 -0.30 12.75
N ASP A 154 -27.77 0.11 11.67
CA ASP A 154 -27.82 1.50 11.16
C ASP A 154 -29.05 1.71 10.24
N VAL A 155 -30.23 1.70 10.87
CA VAL A 155 -31.51 1.85 10.16
C VAL A 155 -31.60 3.17 9.39
N THR A 156 -30.97 4.24 9.88
CA THR A 156 -30.93 5.55 9.21
C THR A 156 -29.87 5.65 8.11
N LYS A 157 -28.93 4.70 8.05
CA LYS A 157 -27.73 4.69 7.19
C LYS A 157 -26.77 5.87 7.44
N ALA A 158 -26.97 6.65 8.50
CA ALA A 158 -26.18 7.85 8.77
C ALA A 158 -24.76 7.52 9.20
N VAL A 159 -24.55 6.41 9.91
CA VAL A 159 -23.22 5.98 10.36
C VAL A 159 -22.46 5.33 9.20
N ALA A 160 -23.12 4.48 8.40
CA ALA A 160 -22.58 3.90 7.17
C ALA A 160 -22.14 4.98 6.17
N ALA A 161 -22.83 6.12 6.13
CA ALA A 161 -22.45 7.27 5.32
C ALA A 161 -21.21 8.00 5.85
N ARG A 162 -21.13 8.26 7.17
CA ARG A 162 -19.95 8.88 7.82
C ARG A 162 -18.71 8.01 7.74
N TYR A 163 -18.87 6.68 7.81
CA TYR A 163 -17.81 5.70 7.53
C TYR A 163 -17.55 5.49 6.02
N GLY A 164 -18.20 6.24 5.12
CA GLY A 164 -17.91 6.21 3.67
C GLY A 164 -18.30 4.92 2.93
N VAL A 165 -19.03 4.00 3.57
CA VAL A 165 -19.41 2.70 3.00
C VAL A 165 -20.82 2.64 2.44
N LEU A 166 -21.68 3.61 2.73
CA LEU A 166 -23.05 3.63 2.20
C LEU A 166 -23.06 3.79 0.67
N LYS A 167 -23.51 2.76 -0.03
CA LYS A 167 -23.89 2.86 -1.44
C LYS A 167 -25.24 3.58 -1.52
N ARG A 168 -25.21 4.91 -1.54
CA ARG A 168 -26.39 5.82 -1.37
C ARG A 168 -27.59 5.48 -2.26
N ASP A 169 -27.34 5.02 -3.49
CA ASP A 169 -28.32 4.59 -4.50
C ASP A 169 -28.92 3.18 -4.25
N ALA A 170 -28.26 2.34 -3.45
CA ALA A 170 -28.73 1.00 -3.09
C ALA A 170 -29.20 0.88 -1.62
N GLY A 171 -28.91 1.87 -0.78
CA GLY A 171 -29.33 1.92 0.63
C GLY A 171 -28.63 0.91 1.55
N ILE A 172 -27.50 0.35 1.11
CA ILE A 172 -26.74 -0.72 1.78
C ILE A 172 -25.25 -0.37 1.90
N ALA A 173 -24.57 -0.95 2.89
CA ALA A 173 -23.14 -0.74 3.10
C ALA A 173 -22.25 -1.62 2.19
N LEU A 174 -21.10 -1.11 1.76
CA LEU A 174 -19.99 -1.90 1.24
C LEU A 174 -19.35 -2.75 2.35
N ARG A 175 -18.46 -3.69 2.00
CA ARG A 175 -17.75 -4.54 2.98
C ARG A 175 -16.54 -3.80 3.55
N GLY A 176 -16.78 -2.68 4.23
CA GLY A 176 -15.76 -1.93 4.96
C GLY A 176 -15.41 -2.58 6.30
N LEU A 177 -14.13 -2.66 6.63
CA LEU A 177 -13.59 -3.06 7.92
C LEU A 177 -12.65 -1.96 8.41
N TYR A 178 -12.76 -1.64 9.70
CA TYR A 178 -12.08 -0.53 10.38
C TYR A 178 -11.42 -1.08 11.63
N ILE A 179 -10.14 -0.77 11.86
CA ILE A 179 -9.45 -1.08 13.12
C ILE A 179 -9.19 0.25 13.84
N ILE A 180 -9.81 0.41 15.00
CA ILE A 180 -9.77 1.62 15.84
C ILE A 180 -8.97 1.28 17.10
N ASN A 181 -8.12 2.20 17.57
CA ASN A 181 -7.26 2.01 18.74
C ASN A 181 -7.97 2.36 20.08
N PRO A 182 -7.35 2.06 21.24
CA PRO A 182 -7.91 2.35 22.57
C PRO A 182 -8.31 3.81 22.83
N GLU A 183 -7.66 4.75 22.15
CA GLU A 183 -7.88 6.20 22.22
C GLU A 183 -9.04 6.66 21.32
N GLY A 184 -9.50 5.82 20.39
CA GLY A 184 -10.56 6.11 19.42
C GLY A 184 -10.07 6.60 18.06
N VAL A 185 -8.78 6.53 17.78
CA VAL A 185 -8.17 6.89 16.47
C VAL A 185 -8.24 5.69 15.52
N LEU A 186 -8.46 5.97 14.24
CA LEU A 186 -8.58 4.95 13.19
C LEU A 186 -7.22 4.59 12.59
N GLU A 187 -6.81 3.33 12.72
CA GLU A 187 -5.48 2.83 12.32
C GLU A 187 -5.49 2.15 10.94
N HIS A 188 -6.62 1.54 10.55
CA HIS A 188 -6.70 0.78 9.30
C HIS A 188 -8.11 0.76 8.71
N ILE A 189 -8.19 0.78 7.37
CA ILE A 189 -9.41 0.60 6.59
C ILE A 189 -9.17 -0.43 5.48
N THR A 190 -10.11 -1.35 5.28
CA THR A 190 -10.24 -2.17 4.07
C THR A 190 -11.68 -2.16 3.58
N VAL A 191 -11.94 -1.79 2.32
CA VAL A 191 -13.31 -1.78 1.74
C VAL A 191 -13.39 -2.71 0.53
N ASN A 192 -14.08 -3.84 0.70
CA ASN A 192 -14.38 -4.75 -0.41
C ASN A 192 -15.71 -4.40 -1.10
N ASN A 193 -15.76 -4.62 -2.42
CA ASN A 193 -17.01 -4.60 -3.18
C ASN A 193 -17.87 -5.87 -2.86
N PHE A 194 -19.17 -5.80 -3.13
CA PHE A 194 -20.17 -6.78 -2.70
C PHE A 194 -19.84 -8.28 -2.90
N PRO A 195 -19.23 -8.75 -4.02
CA PRO A 195 -19.04 -10.19 -4.24
C PRO A 195 -17.80 -10.79 -3.54
N VAL A 196 -16.89 -9.99 -2.98
CA VAL A 196 -15.62 -10.49 -2.42
C VAL A 196 -15.61 -10.38 -0.89
N GLY A 197 -15.64 -11.51 -0.20
CA GLY A 197 -15.48 -11.57 1.26
C GLY A 197 -14.07 -11.16 1.72
N ARG A 198 -13.95 -10.69 2.96
CA ARG A 198 -12.67 -10.35 3.62
C ARG A 198 -12.01 -11.59 4.21
N ASN A 199 -10.70 -11.49 4.49
CA ASN A 199 -9.95 -12.50 5.23
C ASN A 199 -9.86 -12.12 6.71
N VAL A 200 -10.28 -13.02 7.62
CA VAL A 200 -10.19 -12.82 9.07
C VAL A 200 -8.74 -12.90 9.57
N ASP A 201 -7.89 -13.73 8.94
CA ASP A 201 -6.46 -13.82 9.30
C ASP A 201 -5.72 -12.52 9.01
N GLU A 202 -6.09 -11.81 7.94
CA GLU A 202 -5.46 -10.52 7.62
C GLU A 202 -5.92 -9.40 8.56
N ALA A 203 -7.19 -9.43 9.00
CA ALA A 203 -7.68 -8.51 10.03
C ALA A 203 -6.96 -8.74 11.38
N LEU A 204 -6.74 -10.01 11.77
CA LEU A 204 -6.01 -10.37 12.98
C LEU A 204 -4.52 -10.00 12.89
N ARG A 205 -3.86 -10.32 11.77
CA ARG A 205 -2.45 -9.96 11.50
C ARG A 205 -2.25 -8.44 11.53
N THR A 206 -3.18 -7.68 10.95
CA THR A 206 -3.11 -6.21 10.93
C THR A 206 -3.31 -5.62 12.32
N LEU A 207 -4.26 -6.12 13.11
CA LEU A 207 -4.42 -5.74 14.52
C LEU A 207 -3.14 -6.00 15.32
N GLN A 208 -2.54 -7.19 15.17
CA GLN A 208 -1.28 -7.55 15.84
C GLN A 208 -0.11 -6.65 15.42
N ALA A 209 -0.04 -6.25 14.15
CA ALA A 209 0.98 -5.32 13.67
C ALA A 209 0.81 -3.92 14.25
N ILE A 210 -0.42 -3.39 14.29
CA ILE A 210 -0.74 -2.10 14.92
C ILE A 210 -0.35 -2.12 16.41
N GLN A 211 -0.68 -3.19 17.13
CA GLN A 211 -0.32 -3.36 18.54
C GLN A 211 1.19 -3.42 18.75
N TYR A 212 1.91 -4.18 17.92
CA TYR A 212 3.37 -4.24 18.00
C TYR A 212 4.02 -2.87 17.81
N VAL A 213 3.61 -2.12 16.78
CA VAL A 213 4.10 -0.75 16.51
C VAL A 213 3.83 0.18 17.69
N ALA A 214 2.62 0.14 18.27
CA ALA A 214 2.23 0.97 19.40
C ALA A 214 3.01 0.66 20.70
N GLU A 215 3.39 -0.61 20.92
CA GLU A 215 4.16 -1.04 22.10
C GLU A 215 5.68 -0.82 21.95
N HIS A 216 6.24 -1.02 20.74
CA HIS A 216 7.69 -1.09 20.53
C HIS A 216 8.28 0.16 19.84
N GLY A 217 7.49 0.95 19.11
CA GLY A 217 7.99 2.11 18.35
C GLY A 217 8.79 1.77 17.09
N GLU A 218 8.84 0.49 16.71
CA GLU A 218 9.40 0.00 15.46
C GLU A 218 8.31 -0.05 14.37
N VAL A 219 8.69 -0.34 13.11
CA VAL A 219 7.72 -0.57 12.01
C VAL A 219 7.73 -2.02 11.53
N CYS A 220 6.54 -2.53 11.21
CA CYS A 220 6.31 -3.89 10.70
C CYS A 220 6.45 -3.93 9.16
N PRO A 221 7.34 -4.75 8.59
CA PRO A 221 7.52 -4.88 7.14
C PRO A 221 6.33 -5.51 6.39
N ALA A 222 6.42 -5.49 5.05
CA ALA A 222 5.42 -6.09 4.18
C ALA A 222 5.23 -7.58 4.46
N GLY A 223 4.01 -8.00 4.80
CA GLY A 223 3.66 -9.39 5.10
C GLY A 223 3.96 -9.87 6.53
N TRP A 224 4.52 -9.01 7.38
CA TRP A 224 4.92 -9.32 8.78
C TRP A 224 3.82 -10.01 9.59
N LYS A 225 4.24 -10.97 10.43
CA LYS A 225 3.44 -11.68 11.43
C LYS A 225 4.19 -11.68 12.78
N PRO A 226 3.52 -11.96 13.91
CA PRO A 226 4.19 -12.09 15.21
C PRO A 226 5.38 -13.06 15.17
N GLY A 227 6.57 -12.55 15.49
CA GLY A 227 7.83 -13.28 15.45
C GLY A 227 8.69 -13.04 14.19
N ASP A 228 8.14 -12.42 13.15
CA ASP A 228 8.94 -11.94 12.01
C ASP A 228 9.76 -10.70 12.40
N LYS A 229 10.88 -10.48 11.71
CA LYS A 229 11.74 -9.31 11.93
C LYS A 229 11.02 -7.98 11.65
N THR A 230 11.31 -7.01 12.49
CA THR A 230 10.88 -5.61 12.40
C THR A 230 12.02 -4.69 12.02
N MET A 231 11.72 -3.41 11.80
CA MET A 231 12.69 -2.40 11.38
C MET A 231 12.53 -1.13 12.22
N VAL A 232 13.63 -0.58 12.73
CA VAL A 232 13.63 0.74 13.38
C VAL A 232 13.45 1.82 12.30
N ALA A 233 12.55 2.78 12.53
CA ALA A 233 12.21 3.86 11.60
C ALA A 233 13.30 4.98 11.56
N ASP A 234 14.54 4.59 11.24
CA ASP A 234 15.74 5.42 11.28
C ASP A 234 16.68 5.05 10.10
N PRO A 235 17.24 6.02 9.35
CA PRO A 235 18.02 5.74 8.14
C PRO A 235 19.29 4.91 8.34
N GLU A 236 19.90 4.94 9.53
CA GLU A 236 21.11 4.18 9.84
C GLU A 236 20.75 2.83 10.47
N LYS A 237 19.79 2.80 11.40
CA LYS A 237 19.41 1.57 12.12
C LYS A 237 18.60 0.60 11.27
N SER A 238 17.83 1.09 10.29
CA SER A 238 17.11 0.23 9.34
C SER A 238 18.04 -0.66 8.49
N LEU A 239 19.33 -0.31 8.38
CA LEU A 239 20.31 -1.13 7.68
C LEU A 239 20.54 -2.50 8.33
N ASP A 240 20.34 -2.66 9.65
CA ASP A 240 20.38 -3.97 10.31
C ASP A 240 19.32 -4.92 9.72
N TYR A 241 18.07 -4.46 9.67
CA TYR A 241 16.97 -5.19 9.04
C TYR A 241 17.32 -5.56 7.60
N PHE A 242 17.67 -4.57 6.76
CA PHE A 242 17.99 -4.80 5.35
C PHE A 242 19.18 -5.73 5.13
N SER A 243 20.21 -5.70 5.98
CA SER A 243 21.36 -6.62 5.91
C SER A 243 21.00 -8.09 6.12
N THR A 244 19.81 -8.37 6.67
CA THR A 244 19.36 -9.73 6.99
C THR A 244 18.12 -10.20 6.22
N VAL A 245 17.46 -9.31 5.46
CA VAL A 245 16.39 -9.67 4.52
C VAL A 245 16.73 -9.38 3.06
N GLY A 246 17.88 -8.77 2.80
CA GLY A 246 18.41 -8.56 1.45
C GLY A 246 18.69 -9.89 0.77
N GLY A 247 17.75 -10.35 -0.07
CA GLY A 247 17.95 -11.49 -0.97
C GLY A 247 19.02 -11.23 -2.04
N ASP A 248 19.44 -9.97 -2.20
CA ASP A 248 20.73 -9.61 -2.76
C ASP A 248 21.85 -9.91 -1.72
N GLU A 249 22.09 -11.21 -1.48
CA GLU A 249 23.49 -11.62 -1.39
C GLU A 249 24.13 -11.17 -2.70
N GLU A 250 25.05 -10.20 -2.65
CA GLU A 250 25.96 -9.92 -3.75
C GLU A 250 27.01 -11.04 -3.87
N GLU A 251 26.54 -12.29 -4.01
CA GLU A 251 27.16 -13.22 -4.93
C GLU A 251 27.37 -12.47 -6.25
N GLU A 252 28.62 -12.15 -6.55
CA GLU A 252 29.05 -11.49 -7.78
C GLU A 252 28.66 -12.34 -8.99
N LYS A 253 27.41 -12.17 -9.46
CA LYS A 253 26.86 -12.89 -10.62
C LYS A 253 27.36 -12.28 -11.94
N GLU A 254 28.69 -12.21 -12.04
CA GLU A 254 29.36 -12.79 -13.20
C GLU A 254 28.71 -14.13 -13.57
N GLY A 255 28.61 -14.41 -14.86
CA GLY A 255 28.15 -15.73 -15.29
C GLY A 255 29.09 -16.79 -14.72
N GLY A 256 28.62 -17.59 -13.76
CA GLY A 256 29.46 -18.44 -12.91
C GLY A 256 30.18 -19.59 -13.63
N LYS A 257 30.09 -19.59 -14.96
CA LYS A 257 30.63 -20.58 -15.90
C LYS A 257 31.76 -20.03 -16.77
N LEU A 258 31.97 -18.71 -16.76
CA LEU A 258 32.95 -18.03 -17.61
C LEU A 258 34.36 -18.11 -17.03
N LEU A 259 35.36 -18.11 -17.91
CA LEU A 259 36.76 -18.05 -17.50
C LEU A 259 37.09 -16.64 -16.97
N LYS A 260 37.30 -16.50 -15.66
CA LYS A 260 37.67 -15.20 -15.05
C LYS A 260 39.11 -14.81 -15.43
N ILE A 261 39.28 -13.68 -16.12
CA ILE A 261 40.59 -13.05 -16.33
C ILE A 261 40.90 -12.21 -15.09
N ARG A 262 42.03 -12.45 -14.43
CA ARG A 262 42.47 -11.70 -13.22
C ARG A 262 43.76 -10.92 -13.44
N THR A 263 44.55 -11.32 -14.42
CA THR A 263 45.84 -10.70 -14.74
C THR A 263 46.03 -10.60 -16.26
N LYS A 264 46.98 -9.74 -16.68
CA LYS A 264 47.42 -9.66 -18.09
C LYS A 264 47.89 -11.01 -18.64
N LYS A 265 48.49 -11.86 -17.82
CA LYS A 265 48.94 -13.21 -18.18
C LYS A 265 47.76 -14.15 -18.53
N ASP A 266 46.61 -14.01 -17.87
CA ASP A 266 45.44 -14.83 -18.15
C ASP A 266 44.79 -14.44 -19.48
N LEU A 267 44.74 -13.12 -19.77
CA LEU A 267 44.34 -12.59 -21.06
C LEU A 267 45.26 -13.08 -22.19
N ASP A 268 46.57 -12.93 -22.00
CA ASP A 268 47.58 -13.37 -22.98
C ASP A 268 47.48 -14.88 -23.23
N ALA A 269 47.36 -15.69 -22.17
CA ALA A 269 47.22 -17.14 -22.29
C ALA A 269 45.92 -17.56 -23.02
N LEU A 270 44.80 -16.85 -22.79
CA LEU A 270 43.55 -17.09 -23.49
C LEU A 270 43.68 -16.75 -24.99
N VAL A 271 44.19 -15.57 -25.31
CA VAL A 271 44.29 -15.05 -26.69
C VAL A 271 45.32 -15.83 -27.51
N GLN A 272 46.45 -16.20 -26.91
CA GLN A 272 47.53 -16.97 -27.56
C GLN A 272 47.26 -18.49 -27.62
N SER A 273 46.17 -18.98 -27.03
CA SER A 273 45.83 -20.42 -26.98
C SER A 273 45.55 -21.10 -28.32
N GLY A 274 45.46 -20.34 -29.43
CA GLY A 274 45.04 -20.84 -30.75
C GLY A 274 43.55 -21.23 -30.82
N LYS A 275 42.76 -20.94 -29.79
CA LYS A 275 41.32 -21.24 -29.74
C LYS A 275 40.49 -20.00 -30.07
N LYS A 276 39.21 -20.24 -30.38
CA LYS A 276 38.20 -19.19 -30.46
C LYS A 276 37.88 -18.70 -29.05
N ALA A 277 37.90 -17.40 -28.82
CA ALA A 277 37.60 -16.82 -27.52
C ALA A 277 36.69 -15.58 -27.62
N VAL A 278 35.86 -15.36 -26.59
CA VAL A 278 35.05 -14.15 -26.45
C VAL A 278 35.24 -13.57 -25.05
N ILE A 279 35.55 -12.28 -24.97
CA ILE A 279 35.81 -11.61 -23.69
C ILE A 279 34.68 -10.63 -23.39
N LYS A 280 33.93 -10.88 -22.32
CA LYS A 280 32.89 -10.01 -21.73
C LYS A 280 33.55 -9.03 -20.77
N PHE A 281 33.71 -7.78 -21.19
CA PHE A 281 34.06 -6.67 -20.33
C PHE A 281 32.81 -6.19 -19.58
N TRP A 282 32.89 -6.10 -18.25
CA TRP A 282 31.77 -5.75 -17.38
C TRP A 282 32.24 -4.97 -16.12
N ALA A 283 31.31 -4.67 -15.21
CA ALA A 283 31.56 -4.04 -13.91
C ALA A 283 30.37 -4.33 -12.95
N PRO A 284 30.56 -4.36 -11.62
CA PRO A 284 29.52 -4.69 -10.65
C PRO A 284 28.32 -3.72 -10.68
N TRP A 285 28.58 -2.42 -10.85
CA TRP A 285 27.55 -1.37 -10.98
C TRP A 285 26.80 -1.39 -12.32
N CYS A 286 27.26 -2.17 -13.31
CA CYS A 286 26.66 -2.21 -14.64
C CYS A 286 25.41 -3.13 -14.65
N ASN A 287 24.23 -2.58 -14.35
CA ASN A 287 22.95 -3.33 -14.44
C ASN A 287 22.77 -4.03 -15.81
N LYS A 288 23.09 -3.35 -16.92
CA LYS A 288 23.06 -3.93 -18.28
C LYS A 288 23.98 -5.15 -18.46
N CYS A 289 25.04 -5.25 -17.64
CA CYS A 289 25.97 -6.38 -17.60
C CYS A 289 25.45 -7.56 -16.76
N ARG A 290 24.64 -7.28 -15.73
CA ARG A 290 23.84 -8.28 -14.98
C ARG A 290 22.74 -8.84 -15.90
N MET A 291 21.93 -7.98 -16.53
CA MET A 291 20.84 -8.36 -17.46
C MET A 291 21.27 -9.29 -18.61
N ILE A 292 22.47 -9.09 -19.18
CA ILE A 292 22.95 -9.92 -20.30
C ILE A 292 23.59 -11.24 -19.84
N ALA A 293 23.96 -11.37 -18.56
CA ALA A 293 24.75 -12.49 -18.05
C ALA A 293 24.17 -13.89 -18.38
N PRO A 294 22.91 -14.24 -18.05
CA PRO A 294 22.39 -15.60 -18.30
C PRO A 294 22.37 -15.97 -19.78
N HIS A 295 22.20 -15.00 -20.68
CA HIS A 295 22.26 -15.22 -22.13
C HIS A 295 23.69 -15.41 -22.64
N VAL A 296 24.69 -14.84 -21.97
CA VAL A 296 26.12 -15.10 -22.27
C VAL A 296 26.49 -16.51 -21.83
N ASP A 297 25.98 -16.97 -20.69
CA ASP A 297 26.16 -18.35 -20.21
C ASP A 297 25.47 -19.35 -21.15
N GLU A 298 24.24 -19.06 -21.62
CA GLU A 298 23.55 -19.87 -22.64
C GLU A 298 24.35 -19.94 -23.95
N LEU A 299 24.89 -18.81 -24.44
CA LEU A 299 25.75 -18.79 -25.63
C LEU A 299 27.06 -19.57 -25.42
N ALA A 300 27.67 -19.49 -24.24
CA ALA A 300 28.85 -20.29 -23.88
C ALA A 300 28.53 -21.80 -23.80
N ASP A 301 27.33 -22.18 -23.38
CA ASP A 301 26.87 -23.57 -23.40
C ASP A 301 26.55 -24.06 -24.81
N LYS A 302 25.95 -23.22 -25.65
CA LYS A 302 25.59 -23.54 -27.03
C LYS A 302 26.82 -23.67 -27.94
N HIS A 303 27.81 -22.80 -27.76
CA HIS A 303 29.00 -22.70 -28.61
C HIS A 303 30.24 -23.29 -27.94
N LYS A 304 30.23 -24.59 -27.64
CA LYS A 304 31.32 -25.32 -26.95
C LYS A 304 32.71 -25.24 -27.59
N GLY A 305 32.81 -24.81 -28.86
CA GLY A 305 34.08 -24.52 -29.54
C GLY A 305 34.71 -23.16 -29.19
N ILE A 306 34.00 -22.31 -28.44
CA ILE A 306 34.40 -20.95 -28.08
C ILE A 306 34.61 -20.85 -26.56
N THR A 307 35.80 -20.40 -26.14
CA THR A 307 36.07 -20.11 -24.72
C THR A 307 35.54 -18.73 -24.37
N VAL A 308 34.50 -18.64 -23.55
CA VAL A 308 33.95 -17.36 -23.09
C VAL A 308 34.54 -16.98 -21.74
N ALA A 309 35.05 -15.77 -21.65
CA ALA A 309 35.77 -15.24 -20.50
C ALA A 309 35.15 -13.94 -19.99
N SER A 310 35.27 -13.69 -18.70
CA SER A 310 34.88 -12.42 -18.07
C SER A 310 36.10 -11.58 -17.71
N PHE A 311 35.93 -10.26 -17.79
CA PHE A 311 36.93 -9.26 -17.45
C PHE A 311 36.22 -8.14 -16.70
N ASP A 312 36.49 -7.99 -15.41
CA ASP A 312 36.00 -6.85 -14.64
C ASP A 312 36.86 -5.62 -14.95
N THR A 313 36.21 -4.49 -15.25
CA THR A 313 36.87 -3.21 -15.54
C THR A 313 36.99 -2.30 -14.31
N THR A 314 36.67 -2.82 -13.12
CA THR A 314 36.79 -2.16 -11.82
C THR A 314 37.74 -2.84 -10.85
N ALA A 315 38.35 -3.97 -11.22
CA ALA A 315 39.40 -4.60 -10.43
C ALA A 315 40.72 -3.84 -10.56
N ASP A 316 41.35 -3.48 -9.44
CA ASP A 316 42.57 -2.66 -9.38
C ASP A 316 43.73 -3.29 -10.18
N GLU A 317 43.89 -4.62 -10.13
CA GLU A 317 44.94 -5.34 -10.86
C GLU A 317 44.76 -5.29 -12.40
N LEU A 318 43.58 -4.87 -12.86
CA LEU A 318 43.20 -4.76 -14.27
C LEU A 318 43.04 -3.31 -14.74
N GLU A 319 43.21 -2.28 -13.89
CA GLU A 319 43.00 -0.87 -14.28
C GLU A 319 43.89 -0.46 -15.46
N THR A 320 45.21 -0.68 -15.34
CA THR A 320 46.19 -0.36 -16.39
C THR A 320 45.88 -1.11 -17.69
N LEU A 321 45.46 -2.38 -17.60
CA LEU A 321 45.10 -3.20 -18.76
C LEU A 321 43.77 -2.77 -19.40
N THR A 322 42.82 -2.29 -18.61
CA THR A 322 41.55 -1.70 -19.08
C THR A 322 41.81 -0.45 -19.92
N ALA A 323 42.77 0.38 -19.48
CA ALA A 323 43.24 1.55 -20.22
C ALA A 323 43.98 1.15 -21.52
N GLU A 324 44.95 0.22 -21.47
CA GLU A 324 45.64 -0.32 -22.66
C GLU A 324 44.66 -0.88 -23.70
N LEU A 325 43.65 -1.64 -23.27
CA LEU A 325 42.64 -2.23 -24.15
C LEU A 325 41.64 -1.20 -24.70
N GLY A 326 41.54 0.00 -24.12
CA GLY A 326 40.64 1.05 -24.58
C GLY A 326 39.16 0.67 -24.47
N VAL A 327 38.74 0.15 -23.32
CA VAL A 327 37.31 -0.11 -23.03
C VAL A 327 36.60 1.23 -22.79
N LYS A 328 35.50 1.50 -23.52
CA LYS A 328 34.80 2.80 -23.52
C LYS A 328 33.28 2.71 -23.29
N GLY A 329 32.79 1.56 -22.85
CA GLY A 329 31.37 1.31 -22.61
C GLY A 329 31.12 -0.14 -22.23
N LEU A 330 30.04 -0.40 -21.48
CA LEU A 330 29.74 -1.70 -20.88
C LEU A 330 28.27 -2.11 -21.08
N PRO A 331 27.97 -3.42 -21.19
CA PRO A 331 28.91 -4.50 -21.45
C PRO A 331 29.55 -4.35 -22.85
N GLN A 332 30.78 -4.84 -23.01
CA GLN A 332 31.47 -4.90 -24.31
C GLN A 332 31.99 -6.32 -24.54
N PHE A 333 31.87 -6.82 -25.76
CA PHE A 333 32.32 -8.15 -26.18
C PHE A 333 33.35 -8.03 -27.30
N ARG A 334 34.48 -8.72 -27.17
CA ARG A 334 35.54 -8.83 -28.20
C ARG A 334 35.76 -10.28 -28.59
N PHE A 335 36.08 -10.53 -29.86
CA PHE A 335 36.04 -11.85 -30.48
C PHE A 335 37.40 -12.21 -31.08
N TYR A 336 38.06 -13.22 -30.53
CA TYR A 336 39.43 -13.61 -30.86
C TYR A 336 39.52 -14.99 -31.50
N LYS A 337 40.49 -15.15 -32.41
CA LYS A 337 40.98 -16.43 -32.93
C LYS A 337 42.46 -16.26 -33.29
N ASP A 338 43.28 -17.29 -33.09
CA ASP A 338 44.71 -17.32 -33.51
C ASP A 338 45.53 -16.08 -33.09
N GLY A 339 45.33 -15.61 -31.85
CA GLY A 339 46.03 -14.45 -31.30
C GLY A 339 45.53 -13.07 -31.78
N LYS A 340 44.43 -13.00 -32.55
CA LYS A 340 43.95 -11.76 -33.18
C LYS A 340 42.46 -11.54 -32.95
N GLU A 341 42.04 -10.27 -32.87
CA GLU A 341 40.63 -9.88 -32.89
C GLU A 341 40.11 -10.02 -34.33
N VAL A 342 39.03 -10.80 -34.54
CA VAL A 342 38.56 -11.25 -35.86
C VAL A 342 37.17 -10.70 -36.26
N GLN A 343 36.55 -9.90 -35.38
CA GLN A 343 35.28 -9.23 -35.64
C GLN A 343 35.20 -7.90 -34.90
N ASP A 344 34.32 -7.01 -35.35
CA ASP A 344 34.00 -5.77 -34.62
C ASP A 344 33.46 -6.08 -33.22
N LYS A 345 33.89 -5.26 -32.25
CA LYS A 345 33.44 -5.38 -30.86
C LYS A 345 31.96 -5.01 -30.72
N ILE A 346 31.18 -5.85 -30.06
CA ILE A 346 29.78 -5.57 -29.74
C ILE A 346 29.72 -4.78 -28.43
N MET A 347 28.92 -3.70 -28.39
CA MET A 347 28.69 -2.89 -27.18
C MET A 347 27.20 -2.88 -26.83
N GLY A 348 26.90 -3.00 -25.54
CA GLY A 348 25.54 -3.08 -25.01
C GLY A 348 24.99 -4.51 -24.95
N TYR A 349 23.72 -4.60 -24.55
CA TYR A 349 23.05 -5.82 -24.09
C TYR A 349 22.03 -6.40 -25.11
N LYS A 350 22.19 -6.08 -26.41
CA LYS A 350 21.28 -6.57 -27.46
C LYS A 350 21.61 -8.01 -27.87
N LEU A 351 20.64 -8.91 -27.74
CA LEU A 351 20.82 -10.36 -27.95
C LEU A 351 21.13 -10.75 -29.41
N ALA A 352 20.44 -10.18 -30.39
CA ALA A 352 20.61 -10.59 -31.80
C ALA A 352 22.04 -10.32 -32.33
N PRO A 353 22.62 -9.10 -32.23
CA PRO A 353 24.00 -8.85 -32.66
C PRO A 353 25.04 -9.72 -31.96
N LEU A 354 24.83 -10.01 -30.67
CA LEU A 354 25.71 -10.89 -29.89
C LEU A 354 25.63 -12.34 -30.39
N SER A 355 24.42 -12.86 -30.58
CA SER A 355 24.17 -14.23 -31.07
C SER A 355 24.69 -14.43 -32.50
N GLU A 356 24.51 -13.42 -33.36
CA GLU A 356 25.07 -13.41 -34.73
C GLU A 356 26.60 -13.41 -34.72
N ALA A 357 27.23 -12.62 -33.84
CA ALA A 357 28.69 -12.58 -33.71
C ALA A 357 29.26 -13.92 -33.19
N PHE A 358 28.60 -14.58 -32.24
CA PHE A 358 28.94 -15.95 -31.82
C PHE A 358 28.80 -16.95 -32.99
N ALA A 359 27.66 -16.96 -33.68
CA ALA A 359 27.40 -17.85 -34.82
C ALA A 359 28.31 -17.59 -36.04
N LYS A 360 28.90 -16.39 -36.16
CA LYS A 360 29.94 -16.06 -37.13
C LYS A 360 31.32 -16.52 -36.68
N LEU A 361 31.69 -16.35 -35.40
CA LEU A 361 32.96 -16.88 -34.86
C LEU A 361 33.02 -18.41 -34.97
N ASP A 362 31.90 -19.11 -34.75
CA ASP A 362 31.81 -20.56 -34.88
C ASP A 362 32.17 -21.07 -36.29
N LYS A 363 31.95 -20.26 -37.34
CA LYS A 363 32.22 -20.60 -38.74
C LYS A 363 33.64 -20.29 -39.22
N LEU A 364 34.45 -19.57 -38.44
CA LEU A 364 35.83 -19.16 -38.79
C LEU A 364 36.88 -20.23 -38.55
#